data_AF-A0A2U9R7V8-F1
#
_entry.id   AF-A0A2U9R7V8-F1
#
_cell.length_a   1.000
_cell.length_b   1.000
_cell.length_c   1.000
_cell.angle_alpha   90.00
_cell.angle_beta   90.00
_cell.angle_gamma   90.00
#
_symmetry.space_group_name_H-M   'P 1'
#
loop_
_entity.id
_entity.type
_entity.pdbx_description
1 polymer ?
#
loop_
_entity_poly.entity_id
_entity_poly.type
_entity_poly.pdbx_seq_one_letter_code
_entity_poly.pdbx_strand_id
1 'polypeptide(L)'
;MHTLLSETLQRHEQPQQQQQQQQQQQQQQQQQQQQQQQQQQQQKVQNVIDETARTLGLAQTLLLLVLVALDRLHHRSSLSLLLIHLRTQLDSLIDNPPAHSGRVFQLTEKNWQLVFEHASYFHIEDLAAIYNDLLEHPLELTFTSFKIRILASSESIQDYLHFNGVFDEESIIAYNESKIAGHIHRTAFSRESGLGDNPSRASSHDVCRIIQSENFTDFHLKRWKVLRLLDRHIFKPATTE
;
A
#
# COMPACT_ATOMS: atom_id res chain seq x y z
N MET A 1 -31.07 -85.21 -37.35
CA MET A 1 -31.68 -84.06 -36.64
C MET A 1 -30.80 -83.66 -35.44
N HIS A 2 -29.62 -83.07 -35.63
CA HIS A 2 -28.78 -82.63 -34.49
C HIS A 2 -27.81 -81.48 -34.83
N THR A 3 -28.12 -80.66 -35.84
CA THR A 3 -27.17 -79.66 -36.38
C THR A 3 -27.76 -78.26 -36.55
N LEU A 4 -28.88 -77.94 -35.87
CA LEU A 4 -29.59 -76.66 -36.05
C LEU A 4 -29.85 -75.89 -34.75
N LEU A 5 -29.30 -76.31 -33.62
CA LEU A 5 -29.56 -75.69 -32.30
C LEU A 5 -28.38 -74.92 -31.69
N SER A 6 -27.22 -74.85 -32.38
CA SER A 6 -26.01 -74.23 -31.82
C SER A 6 -25.75 -72.79 -32.30
N GLU A 7 -26.46 -72.29 -33.32
CA GLU A 7 -26.21 -70.95 -33.88
C GLU A 7 -27.05 -69.82 -33.28
N THR A 8 -28.06 -70.12 -32.45
CA THR A 8 -28.96 -69.10 -31.88
C THR A 8 -28.56 -68.58 -30.50
N LEU A 9 -27.57 -69.19 -29.83
CA LEU A 9 -27.12 -68.76 -28.48
C LEU A 9 -25.92 -67.80 -28.48
N GLN A 10 -25.22 -67.60 -29.60
CA GLN A 10 -24.04 -66.73 -29.67
C GLN A 10 -24.33 -65.25 -29.98
N ARG A 11 -25.58 -64.89 -30.30
CA ARG A 11 -25.97 -63.51 -30.66
C ARG A 11 -26.49 -62.64 -29.50
N HIS A 12 -26.60 -63.17 -28.29
CA HIS A 12 -27.24 -62.46 -27.17
C HIS A 12 -26.28 -61.77 -26.18
N GLU A 13 -24.96 -62.01 -26.23
CA GLU A 13 -24.00 -61.38 -25.30
C GLU A 13 -23.36 -60.07 -25.82
N GLN A 14 -23.52 -59.75 -27.10
CA GLN A 14 -22.87 -58.58 -27.70
C GLN A 14 -23.42 -57.19 -27.27
N PRO A 15 -24.72 -57.01 -26.96
CA PRO A 15 -25.24 -55.68 -26.55
C PRO A 15 -24.74 -55.24 -25.17
N GLN A 16 -24.42 -56.19 -24.27
CA GLN A 16 -24.16 -55.88 -22.85
C GLN A 16 -22.76 -55.28 -22.63
N GLN A 17 -21.76 -55.69 -23.41
CA GLN A 17 -20.42 -55.08 -23.37
C GLN A 17 -20.41 -53.65 -23.91
N GLN A 18 -21.23 -53.35 -24.92
CA GLN A 18 -21.31 -52.00 -25.50
C GLN A 18 -21.95 -51.00 -24.52
N GLN A 19 -22.93 -51.45 -23.72
CA GLN A 19 -23.58 -50.62 -22.70
C GLN A 19 -22.64 -50.31 -21.51
N GLN A 20 -21.78 -51.25 -21.13
CA GLN A 20 -20.77 -51.04 -20.08
C GLN A 20 -19.68 -50.04 -20.52
N GLN A 21 -19.28 -50.08 -21.79
CA GLN A 21 -18.30 -49.12 -22.33
C GLN A 21 -18.85 -47.69 -22.40
N GLN A 22 -20.14 -47.53 -22.75
CA GLN A 22 -20.80 -46.21 -22.71
C GLN A 22 -20.93 -45.65 -21.30
N GLN A 23 -21.22 -46.49 -20.29
CA GLN A 23 -21.26 -46.06 -18.89
C GLN A 23 -19.89 -45.61 -18.38
N GLN A 24 -18.80 -46.29 -18.77
CA GLN A 24 -17.44 -45.87 -18.41
C GLN A 24 -17.04 -44.54 -19.06
N GLN A 25 -17.42 -44.29 -20.31
CA GLN A 25 -17.16 -43.00 -20.97
C GLN A 25 -17.93 -41.84 -20.32
N GLN A 26 -19.18 -42.05 -19.91
CA GLN A 26 -19.93 -41.01 -19.19
C GLN A 26 -19.33 -40.71 -17.80
N GLN A 27 -18.83 -41.71 -17.08
CA GLN A 27 -18.14 -41.47 -15.80
C GLN A 27 -16.83 -40.69 -15.99
N GLN A 28 -16.05 -40.97 -17.04
CA GLN A 28 -14.83 -40.20 -17.33
C GLN A 28 -15.14 -38.74 -17.70
N GLN A 29 -16.20 -38.48 -18.48
CA GLN A 29 -16.61 -37.10 -18.78
C GLN A 29 -17.07 -36.32 -17.55
N GLN A 30 -17.81 -36.96 -16.62
CA GLN A 30 -18.19 -36.30 -15.37
C GLN A 30 -16.99 -36.00 -14.46
N GLN A 31 -15.99 -36.88 -14.40
CA GLN A 31 -14.76 -36.60 -13.64
C GLN A 31 -13.95 -35.44 -14.23
N GLN A 32 -13.85 -35.33 -15.56
CA GLN A 32 -13.16 -34.18 -16.18
C GLN A 32 -13.88 -32.84 -15.93
N GLN A 33 -15.22 -32.81 -15.94
CA GLN A 33 -15.96 -31.58 -15.62
C GLN A 33 -15.77 -31.13 -14.16
N GLN A 34 -15.70 -32.06 -13.20
CA GLN A 34 -15.44 -31.69 -11.80
C GLN A 34 -14.03 -31.14 -11.57
N GLN A 35 -13.01 -31.66 -12.26
CA GLN A 35 -11.65 -31.10 -12.15
C GLN A 35 -11.54 -29.68 -12.71
N GLN A 36 -12.23 -29.35 -13.81
CA GLN A 36 -12.21 -27.98 -14.36
C GLN A 36 -12.90 -26.97 -13.44
N GLN A 37 -13.99 -27.34 -12.76
CA GLN A 37 -14.65 -26.44 -11.80
C GLN A 37 -13.76 -26.14 -10.58
N GLN A 38 -13.02 -27.12 -10.06
CA GLN A 38 -12.10 -26.88 -8.93
C GLN A 38 -10.93 -25.94 -9.31
N GLN A 39 -10.37 -26.07 -10.51
CA GLN A 39 -9.31 -25.15 -10.97
C GLN A 39 -9.80 -23.72 -11.15
N GLN A 40 -10.99 -23.51 -11.73
CA GLN A 40 -11.57 -22.16 -11.83
C GLN A 40 -11.85 -21.54 -10.47
N GLN A 41 -12.28 -22.33 -9.49
CA GLN A 41 -12.55 -21.82 -8.15
C GLN A 41 -11.25 -21.43 -7.42
N GLN A 42 -10.19 -22.25 -7.53
CA GLN A 42 -8.86 -21.88 -6.98
C GLN A 42 -8.29 -20.62 -7.64
N GLN A 43 -8.39 -20.50 -8.97
CA GLN A 43 -7.89 -19.30 -9.67
C GLN A 43 -8.69 -18.06 -9.29
N LYS A 44 -10.01 -18.17 -9.10
CA LYS A 44 -10.84 -17.07 -8.61
C LYS A 44 -10.46 -16.64 -7.20
N VAL A 45 -10.20 -17.58 -6.29
CA VAL A 45 -9.75 -17.28 -4.92
C VAL A 45 -8.38 -16.60 -4.94
N GLN A 46 -7.43 -17.10 -5.73
CA GLN A 46 -6.10 -16.48 -5.84
C GLN A 46 -6.18 -15.04 -6.36
N ASN A 47 -6.99 -14.78 -7.39
CA ASN A 47 -7.19 -13.44 -7.92
C ASN A 47 -7.77 -12.46 -6.88
N VAL A 48 -8.67 -12.94 -6.00
CA VAL A 48 -9.21 -12.11 -4.92
C VAL A 48 -8.13 -11.79 -3.88
N ILE A 49 -7.33 -12.79 -3.48
CA ILE A 49 -6.22 -12.59 -2.54
C ILE A 49 -5.22 -11.56 -3.08
N ASP A 50 -4.82 -11.68 -4.34
CA ASP A 50 -3.86 -10.79 -4.98
C ASP A 50 -4.39 -9.35 -5.09
N GLU A 51 -5.68 -9.18 -5.36
CA GLU A 51 -6.33 -7.87 -5.43
C GLU A 51 -6.49 -7.23 -4.05
N THR A 52 -6.83 -8.01 -3.02
CA THR A 52 -6.87 -7.52 -1.64
C THR A 52 -5.49 -7.07 -1.16
N ALA A 53 -4.45 -7.85 -1.45
CA ALA A 53 -3.07 -7.48 -1.09
C ALA A 53 -2.62 -6.18 -1.78
N ARG A 54 -2.97 -6.01 -3.07
CA ARG A 54 -2.71 -4.77 -3.82
C ARG A 54 -3.46 -3.57 -3.23
N THR A 55 -4.74 -3.76 -2.92
CA THR A 55 -5.58 -2.72 -2.31
C THR A 55 -5.01 -2.27 -0.97
N LEU A 56 -4.58 -3.23 -0.14
CA LEU A 56 -3.96 -2.94 1.14
C LEU A 56 -2.63 -2.20 0.98
N GLY A 57 -1.75 -2.65 0.07
CA GLY A 57 -0.48 -1.98 -0.21
C GLY A 57 -0.65 -0.55 -0.71
N LEU A 58 -1.68 -0.29 -1.52
CA LEU A 58 -2.04 1.05 -1.98
C LEU A 58 -2.53 1.92 -0.81
N ALA A 59 -3.47 1.42 0.00
CA ALA A 59 -3.98 2.15 1.16
C ALA A 59 -2.86 2.48 2.16
N GLN A 60 -1.93 1.55 2.41
CA GLN A 60 -0.74 1.76 3.22
C GLN A 60 0.21 2.81 2.63
N THR A 61 0.41 2.80 1.30
CA THR A 61 1.24 3.80 0.61
C THR A 61 0.65 5.20 0.76
N LEU A 62 -0.65 5.34 0.53
CA LEU A 62 -1.37 6.61 0.69
C LEU A 62 -1.37 7.06 2.15
N LEU A 63 -1.54 6.14 3.11
CA LEU A 63 -1.48 6.48 4.53
C LEU A 63 -0.10 7.00 4.92
N LEU A 64 0.96 6.35 4.45
CA LEU A 64 2.34 6.81 4.66
C LEU A 64 2.55 8.22 4.06
N LEU A 65 2.01 8.46 2.87
CA LEU A 65 2.04 9.78 2.23
C LEU A 65 1.31 10.84 3.08
N VAL A 66 0.14 10.51 3.63
CA VAL A 66 -0.61 11.41 4.53
C VAL A 66 0.20 11.74 5.77
N LEU A 67 0.87 10.75 6.37
CA LEU A 67 1.66 10.95 7.58
C LEU A 67 2.87 11.82 7.32
N VAL A 68 3.55 11.65 6.18
CA VAL A 68 4.66 12.52 5.80
C VAL A 68 4.17 13.92 5.46
N ALA A 69 3.02 14.07 4.80
CA ALA A 69 2.41 15.37 4.58
C ALA A 69 2.05 16.05 5.92
N LEU A 70 1.46 15.31 6.87
CA LEU A 70 1.21 15.80 8.22
C LEU A 70 2.52 16.20 8.91
N ASP A 71 3.55 15.36 8.86
CA ASP A 71 4.87 15.65 9.46
C ASP A 71 5.44 17.00 8.98
N ARG A 72 5.23 17.33 7.71
CA ARG A 72 5.68 18.61 7.14
C ARG A 72 4.74 19.78 7.43
N LEU A 73 3.45 19.53 7.62
CA LEU A 73 2.40 20.56 7.63
C LEU A 73 1.63 20.74 8.94
N HIS A 74 1.78 19.85 9.92
CA HIS A 74 0.90 19.68 11.09
C HIS A 74 0.54 20.99 11.81
N HIS A 75 1.52 21.89 11.94
CA HIS A 75 1.35 23.20 12.60
C HIS A 75 1.58 24.39 11.67
N ARG A 76 1.75 24.14 10.36
CA ARG A 76 2.13 25.14 9.36
C ARG A 76 1.02 25.43 8.35
N SER A 77 -0.06 24.64 8.36
CA SER A 77 -1.13 24.74 7.37
C SER A 77 -2.50 24.39 7.94
N SER A 78 -3.54 25.04 7.40
CA SER A 78 -4.94 24.66 7.59
C SER A 78 -5.29 23.30 6.95
N LEU A 79 -4.43 22.79 6.07
CA LEU A 79 -4.58 21.46 5.46
C LEU A 79 -4.39 20.30 6.46
N SER A 80 -3.86 20.57 7.66
CA SER A 80 -3.68 19.53 8.69
C SER A 80 -4.99 18.82 9.04
N LEU A 81 -6.11 19.54 9.11
CA LEU A 81 -7.44 18.96 9.35
C LEU A 81 -7.89 18.06 8.20
N LEU A 82 -7.66 18.47 6.96
CA LEU A 82 -7.97 17.67 5.77
C LEU A 82 -7.13 16.39 5.74
N LEU A 83 -5.85 16.48 6.10
CA LEU A 83 -4.94 15.35 6.20
C LEU A 83 -5.30 14.40 7.35
N ILE A 84 -5.74 14.92 8.50
CA ILE A 84 -6.28 14.10 9.60
C ILE A 84 -7.55 13.38 9.13
N HIS A 85 -8.43 14.04 8.38
CA HIS A 85 -9.60 13.39 7.81
C HIS A 85 -9.22 12.28 6.81
N LEU A 86 -8.32 12.56 5.87
CA LEU A 86 -7.78 11.57 4.93
C LEU A 86 -7.18 10.36 5.64
N ARG A 87 -6.42 10.60 6.70
CA ARG A 87 -5.87 9.55 7.55
C ARG A 87 -6.95 8.63 8.09
N THR A 88 -8.00 9.19 8.71
CA THR A 88 -9.10 8.38 9.26
C THR A 88 -9.85 7.57 8.20
N GLN A 89 -9.98 8.10 6.98
CA GLN A 89 -10.57 7.36 5.86
C GLN A 89 -9.69 6.18 5.44
N LEU A 90 -8.37 6.38 5.37
CA LEU A 90 -7.41 5.34 5.00
C LEU A 90 -7.26 4.27 6.08
N ASP A 91 -7.29 4.64 7.36
CA ASP A 91 -7.32 3.69 8.48
C ASP A 91 -8.54 2.76 8.36
N SER A 92 -9.72 3.32 8.10
CA SER A 92 -10.94 2.52 7.88
C SER A 92 -10.84 1.58 6.67
N LEU A 93 -10.12 1.97 5.62
CA LEU A 93 -9.88 1.15 4.43
C LEU A 93 -8.86 0.04 4.70
N ILE A 94 -7.89 0.27 5.58
CA ILE A 94 -6.91 -0.76 5.97
C ILE A 94 -7.58 -1.82 6.86
N ASP A 95 -8.42 -1.39 7.80
CA ASP A 95 -9.17 -2.30 8.67
C ASP A 95 -10.22 -3.11 7.89
N ASN A 96 -10.77 -2.52 6.83
CA ASN A 96 -11.79 -3.14 5.96
C ASN A 96 -11.46 -2.90 4.48
N PRO A 97 -10.49 -3.65 3.90
CA PRO A 97 -10.05 -3.42 2.53
C PRO A 97 -11.18 -3.70 1.53
N PRO A 98 -11.47 -2.75 0.61
CA PRO A 98 -12.45 -3.01 -0.44
C PRO A 98 -11.95 -4.12 -1.38
N ALA A 99 -12.89 -4.79 -2.04
CA ALA A 99 -12.56 -5.84 -3.00
C ALA A 99 -11.81 -5.33 -4.26
N HIS A 100 -11.75 -4.01 -4.48
CA HIS A 100 -11.15 -3.40 -5.66
C HIS A 100 -10.32 -2.17 -5.28
N SER A 101 -9.07 -2.14 -5.74
CA SER A 101 -8.10 -1.07 -5.50
C SER A 101 -8.57 0.32 -5.96
N GLY A 102 -9.28 0.39 -7.09
CA GLY A 102 -9.81 1.65 -7.64
C GLY A 102 -10.75 2.42 -6.70
N ARG A 103 -11.37 1.74 -5.73
CA ARG A 103 -12.24 2.39 -4.73
C ARG A 103 -11.45 3.22 -3.73
N VAL A 104 -10.18 2.89 -3.48
CA VAL A 104 -9.29 3.65 -2.57
C VAL A 104 -9.03 5.05 -3.13
N PHE A 105 -8.71 5.15 -4.43
CA PHE A 105 -8.52 6.45 -5.07
C PHE A 105 -9.81 7.25 -5.15
N GLN A 106 -10.93 6.65 -5.58
CA GLN A 106 -12.22 7.35 -5.67
C GLN A 106 -12.63 8.01 -4.35
N LEU A 107 -12.30 7.39 -3.22
CA LEU A 107 -12.64 7.92 -1.89
C LEU A 107 -11.72 9.04 -1.42
N THR A 108 -10.49 9.13 -1.95
CA THR A 108 -9.44 10.03 -1.43
C THR A 108 -8.97 11.09 -2.43
N GLU A 109 -9.26 10.92 -3.72
CA GLU A 109 -8.75 11.74 -4.83
C GLU A 109 -9.04 13.23 -4.64
N LYS A 110 -10.29 13.60 -4.33
CA LYS A 110 -10.66 15.02 -4.15
C LYS A 110 -9.86 15.69 -3.04
N ASN A 111 -9.63 14.98 -1.95
CA ASN A 111 -8.86 15.51 -0.83
C ASN A 111 -7.38 15.65 -1.19
N TRP A 112 -6.82 14.68 -1.94
CA TRP A 112 -5.44 14.78 -2.44
C TRP A 112 -5.24 15.89 -3.46
N GLN A 113 -6.20 16.11 -4.36
CA GLN A 113 -6.18 17.23 -5.30
C GLN A 113 -6.12 18.56 -4.55
N LEU A 114 -6.94 18.73 -3.50
CA LEU A 114 -6.91 19.93 -2.65
C LEU A 114 -5.59 20.11 -1.91
N VAL A 115 -4.98 19.02 -1.41
CA VAL A 115 -3.66 19.08 -0.76
C VAL A 115 -2.59 19.55 -1.73
N PHE A 116 -2.60 19.05 -2.97
CA PHE A 116 -1.55 19.31 -3.95
C PHE A 116 -1.78 20.52 -4.86
N GLU A 117 -2.99 21.09 -4.89
CA GLU A 117 -3.28 22.36 -5.59
C GLU A 117 -2.33 23.49 -5.16
N HIS A 118 -1.92 23.46 -3.89
CA HIS A 118 -1.00 24.44 -3.30
C HIS A 118 0.35 23.83 -2.91
N ALA A 119 0.76 22.74 -3.58
CA ALA A 119 1.99 22.02 -3.24
C ALA A 119 3.23 22.92 -3.16
N SER A 120 3.37 23.87 -4.10
CA SER A 120 4.52 24.78 -4.12
C SER A 120 4.52 25.80 -2.98
N TYR A 121 3.34 26.28 -2.60
CA TYR A 121 3.20 27.19 -1.45
C TYR A 121 3.62 26.51 -0.14
N PHE A 122 3.31 25.22 0.00
CA PHE A 122 3.66 24.42 1.17
C PHE A 122 5.01 23.68 1.05
N HIS A 123 5.72 23.87 -0.07
CA HIS A 123 6.97 23.20 -0.40
C HIS A 123 6.90 21.66 -0.43
N ILE A 124 5.77 21.08 -0.80
CA ILE A 124 5.54 19.61 -0.85
C ILE A 124 5.46 19.08 -2.29
N GLU A 125 6.13 19.74 -3.25
CA GLU A 125 6.11 19.35 -4.68
C GLU A 125 6.64 17.93 -4.92
N ASP A 126 7.60 17.50 -4.08
CA ASP A 126 8.14 16.14 -4.08
C ASP A 126 7.08 15.09 -3.71
N LEU A 127 6.23 15.39 -2.72
CA LEU A 127 5.10 14.51 -2.35
C LEU A 127 4.04 14.48 -3.46
N ALA A 128 3.78 15.61 -4.11
CA ALA A 128 2.85 15.69 -5.23
C ALA A 128 3.34 14.85 -6.43
N ALA A 129 4.63 14.90 -6.74
CA ALA A 129 5.24 14.06 -7.78
C ALA A 129 5.12 12.57 -7.44
N ILE A 130 5.38 12.18 -6.18
CA ILE A 130 5.20 10.79 -5.74
C ILE A 130 3.74 10.33 -5.90
N TYR A 131 2.76 11.19 -5.56
CA TYR A 131 1.35 10.88 -5.73
C TYR A 131 0.95 10.70 -7.19
N ASN A 132 1.44 11.56 -8.09
CA ASN A 132 1.15 11.44 -9.53
C ASN A 132 1.73 10.15 -10.10
N ASP A 133 2.96 9.78 -9.74
CA ASP A 133 3.55 8.50 -10.14
C ASP A 133 2.72 7.30 -9.62
N LEU A 134 2.14 7.41 -8.43
CA LEU A 134 1.26 6.39 -7.86
C LEU A 134 -0.06 6.27 -8.63
N LEU A 135 -0.59 7.37 -9.18
CA LEU A 135 -1.77 7.36 -10.03
C LEU A 135 -1.50 6.76 -11.41
N GLU A 136 -0.32 7.01 -11.98
CA GLU A 136 0.09 6.47 -13.28
C GLU A 136 0.44 4.98 -13.20
N HIS A 137 1.03 4.54 -12.09
CA HIS A 137 1.56 3.19 -11.90
C HIS A 137 1.04 2.48 -10.63
N PRO A 138 -0.29 2.38 -10.40
CA PRO A 138 -0.85 1.86 -9.16
C PRO A 138 -0.60 0.36 -8.92
N LEU A 139 -0.21 -0.37 -9.98
CA LEU A 139 -0.03 -1.83 -9.97
C LEU A 139 1.43 -2.27 -10.21
N GLU A 140 2.32 -1.39 -10.63
CA GLU A 140 3.66 -1.75 -11.09
C GLU A 140 4.74 -1.57 -10.01
N LEU A 141 4.47 -0.75 -8.99
CA LEU A 141 5.44 -0.36 -8.00
C LEU A 141 5.13 -0.99 -6.64
N THR A 142 6.09 -1.75 -6.10
CA THR A 142 5.98 -2.34 -4.77
C THR A 142 5.87 -1.25 -3.70
N PHE A 143 5.11 -1.52 -2.62
CA PHE A 143 5.04 -0.65 -1.44
C PHE A 143 6.43 -0.17 -0.98
N THR A 144 7.43 -1.05 -1.05
CA THR A 144 8.83 -0.76 -0.70
C THR A 144 9.44 0.37 -1.54
N SER A 145 9.15 0.44 -2.84
CA SER A 145 9.66 1.49 -3.73
C SER A 145 9.12 2.86 -3.35
N PHE A 146 7.80 2.95 -3.16
CA PHE A 146 7.17 4.20 -2.73
C PHE A 146 7.55 4.58 -1.30
N LYS A 147 7.64 3.62 -0.38
CA LYS A 147 8.03 3.85 1.01
C LYS A 147 9.34 4.64 1.11
N ILE A 148 10.35 4.27 0.33
CA ILE A 148 11.66 4.94 0.37
C ILE A 148 11.53 6.39 -0.10
N ARG A 149 10.85 6.61 -1.23
CA ARG A 149 10.65 7.95 -1.79
C ARG A 149 9.87 8.85 -0.82
N ILE A 150 8.81 8.32 -0.22
CA ILE A 150 7.97 9.06 0.72
C ILE A 150 8.75 9.40 2.01
N LEU A 151 9.49 8.44 2.57
CA LEU A 151 10.28 8.68 3.79
C LEU A 151 11.48 9.62 3.55
N ALA A 152 12.04 9.65 2.34
CA ALA A 152 13.07 10.62 1.98
C ALA A 152 12.57 12.08 2.03
N SER A 153 11.26 12.28 1.91
CA SER A 153 10.59 13.57 2.04
C SER A 153 10.18 13.92 3.49
N SER A 154 10.33 13.00 4.45
CA SER A 154 9.94 13.23 5.86
C SER A 154 10.90 14.15 6.58
N GLU A 155 10.40 14.98 7.50
CA GLU A 155 11.25 15.75 8.43
C GLU A 155 12.05 14.82 9.35
N SER A 156 11.64 13.56 9.52
CA SER A 156 12.37 12.56 10.28
C SER A 156 13.75 12.24 9.71
N ILE A 157 13.97 12.29 8.39
CA ILE A 157 15.31 12.07 7.81
C ILE A 157 16.25 13.23 8.13
N GLN A 158 15.71 14.45 8.10
CA GLN A 158 16.47 15.65 8.41
C GLN A 158 16.84 15.68 9.89
N ASP A 159 15.88 15.35 10.76
CA ASP A 159 16.11 15.28 12.20
C ASP A 159 17.08 14.12 12.53
N TYR A 160 16.95 12.95 11.88
CA TYR A 160 17.90 11.84 12.06
C TYR A 160 19.33 12.26 11.73
N LEU A 161 19.53 12.96 10.60
CA LEU A 161 20.85 13.47 10.21
C LEU A 161 21.34 14.55 11.19
N HIS A 162 20.47 15.45 11.64
CA HIS A 162 20.81 16.51 12.59
C HIS A 162 21.28 15.95 13.94
N PHE A 163 20.60 14.93 14.45
CA PHE A 163 20.90 14.30 15.74
C PHE A 163 21.86 13.10 15.61
N ASN A 164 22.47 12.87 14.44
CA ASN A 164 23.35 11.73 14.17
C ASN A 164 22.72 10.37 14.57
N GLY A 165 21.41 10.23 14.36
CA GLY A 165 20.62 9.05 14.68
C GLY A 165 20.28 8.87 16.17
N VAL A 166 20.69 9.79 17.04
CA VAL A 166 20.36 9.73 18.48
C VAL A 166 18.96 10.29 18.70
N PHE A 167 18.11 9.51 19.37
CA PHE A 167 16.77 9.94 19.74
C PHE A 167 16.76 10.46 21.18
N ASP A 168 16.45 11.75 21.35
CA ASP A 168 16.17 12.37 22.65
C ASP A 168 14.85 13.15 22.56
N GLU A 169 13.85 12.77 23.35
CA GLU A 169 12.48 13.29 23.23
C GLU A 169 12.41 14.81 23.45
N GLU A 170 13.08 15.33 24.49
CA GLU A 170 13.08 16.77 24.80
C GLU A 170 13.75 17.59 23.70
N SER A 171 14.90 17.14 23.21
CA SER A 171 15.61 17.80 22.10
C SER A 171 14.80 17.80 20.80
N ILE A 172 14.12 16.69 20.48
CA ILE A 172 13.26 16.61 19.30
C ILE A 172 12.09 17.60 19.40
N ILE A 173 11.42 17.68 20.56
CA ILE A 173 10.30 18.60 20.78
C ILE A 173 10.78 20.05 20.65
N ALA A 174 11.85 20.41 21.36
CA ALA A 174 12.40 21.77 21.32
C ALA A 174 12.85 22.20 19.92
N TYR A 175 13.50 21.29 19.18
CA TYR A 175 13.90 21.55 17.79
C TYR A 175 12.69 21.72 16.86
N ASN A 176 11.65 20.91 17.03
CA ASN A 176 10.42 21.05 16.26
C ASN A 176 9.69 22.37 16.54
N GLU A 177 9.59 22.78 17.81
CA GLU A 177 9.03 24.08 18.21
C GLU A 177 9.81 25.25 17.60
N SER A 178 11.15 25.18 17.61
CA SER A 178 12.00 26.18 16.97
C SER A 178 11.74 26.29 15.46
N LYS A 179 11.60 25.15 14.76
CA LYS A 179 11.24 25.12 13.32
C LYS A 179 9.89 25.78 13.06
N ILE A 180 8.89 25.55 13.93
CA ILE A 180 7.56 26.16 13.81
C ILE A 180 7.64 27.67 14.03
N ALA A 181 8.31 28.13 15.09
CA ALA A 181 8.49 29.55 15.37
C ALA A 181 9.20 30.28 14.22
N GLY A 182 10.27 29.68 13.69
CA GLY A 182 10.98 30.20 12.52
C GLY A 182 10.11 30.25 11.26
N HIS A 183 9.23 29.28 11.05
CA HIS A 183 8.27 29.30 9.94
C HIS A 183 7.25 30.43 10.09
N ILE A 184 6.62 30.57 11.26
CA ILE A 184 5.67 31.66 11.54
C ILE A 184 6.33 33.03 11.34
N HIS A 185 7.58 33.19 11.80
CA HIS A 185 8.31 34.43 11.62
C HIS A 185 8.56 34.74 10.13
N ARG A 186 8.96 33.74 9.33
CA ARG A 186 9.15 33.91 7.87
C ARG A 186 7.84 34.25 7.17
N THR A 187 6.75 33.55 7.47
CA THR A 187 5.46 33.80 6.80
C THR A 187 4.82 35.12 7.21
N ALA A 188 5.00 35.56 8.46
CA ALA A 188 4.48 36.83 8.95
C ALA A 188 5.29 38.06 8.51
N PHE A 189 6.60 37.92 8.28
CA PHE A 189 7.51 39.06 8.09
C PHE A 189 8.36 39.05 6.82
N SER A 190 8.40 37.98 6.03
CA SER A 190 9.15 37.97 4.76
C SER A 190 8.27 38.31 3.55
N ARG A 191 8.45 39.53 3.03
CA ARG A 191 8.44 39.77 1.58
C ARG A 191 9.81 39.33 1.07
N GLU A 192 9.83 38.26 0.26
CA GLU A 192 10.98 37.75 -0.49
C GLU A 192 12.34 37.65 0.25
N SER A 193 12.76 36.43 0.58
CA SER A 193 14.20 36.08 0.58
C SER A 193 14.34 34.57 0.55
N GLY A 194 14.80 34.06 -0.59
CA GLY A 194 15.20 32.67 -0.73
C GLY A 194 16.46 32.34 0.08
N LEU A 195 16.73 31.03 0.12
CA LEU A 195 17.94 30.38 0.62
C LEU A 195 18.06 30.35 2.16
N GLY A 196 17.30 29.44 2.76
CA GLY A 196 17.73 28.81 4.00
C GLY A 196 18.74 27.71 3.66
N ASP A 197 19.93 27.79 4.26
CA ASP A 197 20.99 26.79 4.12
C ASP A 197 20.47 25.39 4.44
N ASN A 198 20.54 24.51 3.43
CA ASN A 198 20.30 23.09 3.61
C ASN A 198 21.47 22.52 4.43
N PRO A 199 21.23 21.91 5.60
CA PRO A 199 22.26 21.12 6.25
C PRO A 199 22.68 20.01 5.29
N SER A 200 23.99 19.94 5.03
CA SER A 200 24.73 18.88 4.32
C SER A 200 23.86 17.78 3.72
N ARG A 201 23.51 17.93 2.43
CA ARG A 201 22.77 16.93 1.65
C ARG A 201 23.58 15.62 1.61
N ALA A 202 23.18 14.64 2.41
CA ALA A 202 23.61 13.26 2.23
C ALA A 202 23.33 12.82 0.78
N SER A 203 24.19 11.97 0.21
CA SER A 203 23.96 11.49 -1.16
C SER A 203 22.64 10.70 -1.21
N SER A 204 21.95 10.70 -2.35
CA SER A 204 20.69 9.96 -2.52
C SER A 204 20.83 8.48 -2.16
N HIS A 205 22.00 7.90 -2.40
CA HIS A 205 22.32 6.52 -2.06
C HIS A 205 22.50 6.30 -0.54
N ASP A 206 23.06 7.27 0.18
CA ASP A 206 23.17 7.21 1.65
C ASP A 206 21.80 7.33 2.32
N VAL A 207 20.92 8.20 1.78
CA VAL A 207 19.54 8.35 2.26
C VAL A 207 18.76 7.04 2.13
N CYS A 208 18.87 6.36 0.99
CA CYS A 208 18.23 5.05 0.80
C CYS A 208 18.70 4.02 1.84
N ARG A 209 20.01 3.96 2.10
CA ARG A 209 20.58 3.06 3.12
C ARG A 209 20.10 3.39 4.53
N ILE A 210 20.04 4.68 4.87
CA ILE A 210 19.52 5.14 6.17
C ILE A 210 18.05 4.71 6.31
N ILE A 211 17.20 5.00 5.32
CA ILE A 211 15.77 4.68 5.37
C ILE A 211 15.51 3.19 5.54
N GLN A 212 16.37 2.36 4.95
CA GLN A 212 16.28 0.90 5.05
C GLN A 212 16.82 0.35 6.39
N SER A 213 17.49 1.17 7.20
CA SER A 213 18.06 0.73 8.48
C SER A 213 17.00 0.61 9.59
N GLU A 214 17.21 -0.36 10.49
CA GLU A 214 16.37 -0.51 11.68
C GLU A 214 16.49 0.69 12.63
N ASN A 215 17.67 1.29 12.73
CA ASN A 215 17.91 2.48 13.55
C ASN A 215 17.05 3.66 13.12
N PHE A 216 16.99 3.93 11.81
CA PHE A 216 16.10 4.97 11.29
C PHE A 216 14.63 4.62 11.50
N THR A 217 14.27 3.34 11.27
CA THR A 217 12.92 2.83 11.50
C THR A 217 12.45 3.13 12.93
N ASP A 218 13.24 2.75 13.93
CA ASP A 218 12.95 3.04 15.34
C ASP A 218 12.91 4.55 15.63
N PHE A 219 13.86 5.32 15.10
CA PHE A 219 13.91 6.77 15.28
C PHE A 219 12.65 7.48 14.76
N HIS A 220 12.25 7.24 13.51
CA HIS A 220 11.11 7.96 12.93
C HIS A 220 9.79 7.55 13.61
N LEU A 221 9.67 6.29 14.05
CA LEU A 221 8.52 5.83 14.83
C LEU A 221 8.42 6.54 16.17
N LYS A 222 9.52 6.63 16.93
CA LYS A 222 9.56 7.36 18.19
C LYS A 222 9.23 8.84 17.98
N ARG A 223 9.82 9.46 16.95
CA ARG A 223 9.58 10.86 16.60
C ARG A 223 8.11 11.13 16.28
N TRP A 224 7.53 10.37 15.34
CA TRP A 224 6.13 10.56 14.97
C TRP A 224 5.17 10.24 16.12
N LYS A 225 5.52 9.33 17.04
CA LYS A 225 4.74 9.08 18.25
C LYS A 225 4.75 10.30 19.19
N VAL A 226 5.91 10.89 19.43
CA VAL A 226 6.07 12.11 20.25
C VAL A 226 5.29 13.27 19.63
N LEU A 227 5.32 13.40 18.30
CA LEU A 227 4.55 14.40 17.55
C LEU A 227 3.06 14.04 17.38
N ARG A 228 2.59 12.93 17.98
CA ARG A 228 1.20 12.44 17.94
C ARG A 228 0.66 12.16 16.53
N LEU A 229 1.55 11.84 15.61
CA LEU A 229 1.20 11.46 14.24
C LEU A 229 0.80 9.98 14.12
N LEU A 230 1.25 9.12 15.05
CA LEU A 230 1.12 7.64 15.00
C LEU A 230 0.00 7.03 15.85
N ASP A 231 -1.19 7.63 15.90
CA ASP A 231 -2.29 7.03 16.65
C ASP A 231 -2.91 5.81 15.92
N ARG A 232 -2.26 4.65 16.06
CA ARG A 232 -2.70 3.28 15.78
C ARG A 232 -2.69 2.78 14.32
N HIS A 233 -1.66 1.98 14.01
CA HIS A 233 -1.69 0.80 13.10
C HIS A 233 -0.98 0.81 11.73
N ILE A 234 0.04 1.64 11.50
CA ILE A 234 0.76 1.62 10.21
C ILE A 234 1.77 0.45 10.07
N PHE A 235 2.17 -0.18 11.19
CA PHE A 235 3.30 -1.12 11.22
C PHE A 235 2.97 -2.51 11.79
N LYS A 236 1.69 -2.88 11.92
CA LYS A 236 1.40 -4.29 12.19
C LYS A 236 1.62 -5.06 10.88
N PRO A 237 2.53 -6.05 10.83
CA PRO A 237 2.60 -6.94 9.68
C PRO A 237 1.23 -7.58 9.50
N ALA A 238 0.81 -7.80 8.25
CA ALA A 238 -0.33 -8.65 7.95
C ALA A 238 -0.03 -10.03 8.56
N THR A 239 -0.59 -10.29 9.75
CA THR A 239 -0.48 -11.59 10.39
C THR A 239 -1.14 -12.58 9.46
N THR A 240 -0.31 -13.41 8.87
CA THR A 240 -0.68 -14.70 8.29
C THR A 240 -1.00 -15.60 9.48
N GLU A 241 -2.27 -15.65 9.86
CA GLU A 241 -2.86 -16.78 10.58
C GLU A 241 -3.99 -17.36 9.73
#